data_AF-A0A6J4T018-F1
#
_entry.id   AF-A0A6J4T018-F1
#
_cell.length_a   1.000
_cell.length_b   1.000
_cell.length_c   1.000
_cell.angle_alpha   90.00
_cell.angle_beta   90.00
_cell.angle_gamma   90.00
#
_symmetry.space_group_name_H-M   'P 1'
#
loop_
_entity.id
_entity.type
_entity.pdbx_description
1 polymer ?
#
loop_
_entity_poly.entity_id
_entity_poly.type
_entity_poly.pdbx_seq_one_letter_code
_entity_poly.pdbx_strand_id
1 'polypeptide(L)'
;MRAGGANAAGHAEVWAARAWNVFNEGKPFSIVYPPMAVAGAALVGAGPGGAVGWGLLAGAGLSLVWARHPFPLRARGLLWLGLPVGFAVLEGWRAPGLLAVGLGGYVFFTVFFWGAFYYHLRTGAPKTNFLRFWRLVATNSDPTSGNALEQVPKTILTLSAVALVAQAPGAGSAARVAAVAAVAA
;
A
#
# COMPACT_ATOMS: atom_id res chain seq x y z
N MET A 1 35.44 -2.98 31.42
CA MET A 1 34.02 -2.85 30.99
C MET A 1 33.53 -4.22 30.57
N ARG A 2 32.57 -4.81 31.29
CA ARG A 2 32.00 -6.11 30.90
C ARG A 2 31.13 -5.90 29.66
N ALA A 3 31.42 -6.62 28.58
CA ALA A 3 30.48 -6.78 27.48
C ALA A 3 29.21 -7.42 28.06
N GLY A 4 28.13 -6.66 28.16
CA GLY A 4 26.83 -7.19 28.54
C GLY A 4 26.42 -8.22 27.50
N GLY A 5 26.19 -9.47 27.93
CA GLY A 5 25.67 -10.51 27.05
C GLY A 5 24.38 -10.03 26.42
N ALA A 6 24.32 -10.03 25.09
CA ALA A 6 23.08 -9.78 24.38
C ALA A 6 22.10 -10.90 24.76
N ASN A 7 21.10 -10.58 25.59
CA ASN A 7 20.01 -11.51 25.86
C ASN A 7 19.38 -11.92 24.52
N ALA A 8 19.17 -13.21 24.31
CA ALA A 8 18.48 -13.69 23.13
C ALA A 8 17.07 -13.10 23.10
N ALA A 9 16.66 -12.58 21.93
CA ALA A 9 15.35 -11.99 21.73
C ALA A 9 14.25 -13.02 22.02
N GLY A 10 13.26 -12.63 22.82
CA GLY A 10 12.11 -13.49 23.12
C GLY A 10 11.20 -13.70 21.92
N HIS A 11 10.36 -14.74 21.95
CA HIS A 11 9.44 -15.04 20.83
C HIS A 11 8.53 -13.86 20.44
N ALA A 12 8.05 -13.09 21.41
CA ALA A 12 7.21 -11.93 21.16
C ALA A 12 7.95 -10.82 20.39
N GLU A 13 9.22 -10.59 20.70
CA GLU A 13 10.07 -9.60 20.02
C GLU A 13 10.33 -10.01 18.57
N VAL A 14 10.60 -11.30 18.34
CA VAL A 14 10.75 -11.86 16.98
C VAL A 14 9.46 -11.69 16.17
N TRP A 15 8.30 -11.97 16.76
CA TRP A 15 7.01 -11.79 16.09
C TRP A 15 6.73 -10.32 15.76
N ALA A 16 6.98 -9.41 16.70
CA ALA A 16 6.83 -7.98 16.48
C ALA A 16 7.76 -7.48 15.37
N ALA A 17 9.02 -7.92 15.33
CA ALA A 17 9.96 -7.57 14.27
C ALA A 17 9.51 -8.09 12.90
N ARG A 18 8.96 -9.30 12.81
CA ARG A 18 8.41 -9.85 11.56
C ARG A 18 7.19 -9.09 11.07
N ALA A 19 6.25 -8.80 11.98
CA ALA A 19 5.09 -7.97 11.67
C ALA A 19 5.52 -6.58 11.19
N TRP A 20 6.54 -6.00 11.83
CA TRP A 20 7.12 -4.74 11.38
C TRP A 20 7.69 -4.81 9.97
N ASN A 21 8.43 -5.88 9.62
CA ASN A 21 8.96 -6.06 8.27
C ASN A 21 7.85 -6.11 7.22
N VAL A 22 6.72 -6.77 7.51
CA VAL A 22 5.55 -6.81 6.62
C VAL A 22 5.03 -5.39 6.31
N PHE A 23 5.02 -4.50 7.29
CA PHE A 23 4.57 -3.12 7.12
C PHE A 23 5.65 -2.17 6.59
N ASN A 24 6.93 -2.51 6.71
CA ASN A 24 8.04 -1.67 6.32
C ASN A 24 8.55 -1.98 4.90
N GLU A 25 8.51 -3.23 4.47
CA GLU A 25 8.99 -3.63 3.15
C GLU A 25 7.92 -3.43 2.08
N GLY A 26 8.32 -2.96 0.90
CA GLY A 26 7.37 -2.58 -0.15
C GLY A 26 6.55 -3.76 -0.70
N LYS A 27 7.18 -4.93 -0.84
CA LYS A 27 6.52 -6.14 -1.38
C LYS A 27 5.39 -6.68 -0.50
N PRO A 28 5.63 -7.01 0.79
CA PRO A 28 4.55 -7.47 1.66
C PRO A 28 3.52 -6.37 1.89
N PHE A 29 3.93 -5.10 1.96
CA PHE A 29 3.01 -3.97 2.11
C PHE A 29 1.99 -3.90 0.97
N SER A 30 2.41 -4.06 -0.30
CA SER A 30 1.49 -4.06 -1.44
C SER A 30 0.44 -5.18 -1.39
N ILE A 31 0.65 -6.23 -0.58
CA ILE A 31 -0.30 -7.34 -0.36
C ILE A 31 -1.23 -7.05 0.82
N VAL A 32 -0.69 -6.62 1.96
CA VAL A 32 -1.48 -6.47 3.20
C VAL A 32 -2.22 -5.14 3.30
N TYR A 33 -1.71 -4.09 2.66
CA TYR A 33 -2.27 -2.75 2.80
C TYR A 33 -3.65 -2.59 2.13
N PRO A 34 -3.88 -3.06 0.89
CA PRO A 34 -5.19 -2.95 0.25
C PRO A 34 -6.37 -3.55 1.05
N PRO A 35 -6.31 -4.78 1.59
CA PRO A 35 -7.41 -5.31 2.41
C PRO A 35 -7.60 -4.52 3.71
N MET A 36 -6.53 -3.96 4.30
CA MET A 36 -6.65 -3.07 5.46
C MET A 36 -7.35 -1.76 5.11
N ALA A 37 -7.06 -1.17 3.94
CA ALA A 37 -7.74 0.01 3.45
C ALA A 37 -9.24 -0.26 3.20
N VAL A 38 -9.58 -1.43 2.65
CA VAL A 38 -10.98 -1.86 2.48
C VAL A 38 -11.68 -2.01 3.83
N ALA A 39 -11.03 -2.63 4.82
CA ALA A 39 -11.58 -2.76 6.17
C ALA A 39 -11.78 -1.39 6.83
N GLY A 40 -10.77 -0.51 6.76
CA GLY A 40 -10.88 0.86 7.27
C GLY A 40 -12.01 1.64 6.60
N ALA A 41 -12.17 1.49 5.29
CA ALA A 41 -13.25 2.12 4.54
C ALA A 41 -14.62 1.58 4.96
N ALA A 42 -14.74 0.27 5.21
CA ALA A 42 -15.97 -0.33 5.71
C ALA A 42 -16.36 0.23 7.10
N LEU A 43 -15.39 0.41 8.00
CA LEU A 43 -15.64 0.95 9.35
C LEU A 43 -16.20 2.37 9.36
N VAL A 44 -15.90 3.17 8.33
CA VAL A 44 -16.38 4.56 8.20
C VAL A 44 -17.50 4.72 7.17
N GLY A 45 -18.09 3.62 6.70
CA GLY A 45 -19.17 3.64 5.70
C GLY A 45 -18.73 4.09 4.30
N ALA A 46 -17.43 4.07 4.02
CA ALA A 46 -16.82 4.47 2.74
C ALA A 46 -16.38 3.27 1.88
N GLY A 47 -16.77 2.05 2.27
CA GLY A 47 -16.43 0.82 1.56
C GLY A 47 -17.05 0.74 0.15
N PRO A 48 -16.56 -0.18 -0.71
CA PRO A 48 -17.02 -0.27 -2.09
C PRO A 48 -18.46 -0.81 -2.25
N GLY A 49 -19.05 -1.38 -1.19
CA GLY A 49 -20.33 -2.09 -1.26
C GLY A 49 -20.26 -3.39 -2.08
N GLY A 50 -21.42 -3.97 -2.38
CA GLY A 50 -21.53 -5.15 -3.25
C GLY A 50 -20.81 -6.39 -2.73
N ALA A 51 -20.28 -7.21 -3.65
CA ALA A 51 -19.62 -8.47 -3.38
C ALA A 51 -18.13 -8.27 -3.01
N VAL A 52 -17.87 -7.63 -1.86
CA VAL A 52 -16.52 -7.26 -1.39
C VAL A 52 -15.54 -8.44 -1.39
N GLY A 53 -16.00 -9.66 -1.11
CA GLY A 53 -15.15 -10.87 -1.16
C GLY A 53 -14.52 -11.10 -2.54
N TRP A 54 -15.29 -10.96 -3.62
CA TRP A 54 -14.77 -11.05 -4.99
C TRP A 54 -13.83 -9.89 -5.32
N GLY A 55 -14.16 -8.68 -4.83
CA GLY A 55 -13.28 -7.51 -4.91
C GLY A 55 -11.91 -7.77 -4.28
N LEU A 56 -11.89 -8.29 -3.05
CA LEU A 56 -10.66 -8.62 -2.33
C LEU A 56 -9.84 -9.70 -3.02
N LEU A 57 -10.47 -10.71 -3.62
CA LEU A 57 -9.76 -11.72 -4.42
C LEU A 57 -9.10 -11.11 -5.66
N ALA A 58 -9.81 -10.25 -6.39
CA ALA A 58 -9.25 -9.54 -7.54
C ALA A 58 -8.10 -8.61 -7.14
N GLY A 59 -8.29 -7.86 -6.04
CA GLY A 59 -7.25 -7.00 -5.45
C GLY A 59 -6.02 -7.80 -5.03
N ALA A 60 -6.19 -8.94 -4.37
CA ALA A 60 -5.10 -9.83 -3.98
C ALA A 60 -4.32 -10.36 -5.20
N GLY A 61 -5.02 -10.76 -6.26
CA GLY A 61 -4.38 -11.18 -7.52
C GLY A 61 -3.50 -10.07 -8.11
N LEU A 62 -4.03 -8.84 -8.19
CA LEU A 62 -3.28 -7.70 -8.70
C LEU A 62 -2.11 -7.31 -7.78
N SER A 63 -2.30 -7.35 -6.46
CA SER A 63 -1.23 -7.18 -5.46
C SER A 63 -0.09 -8.18 -5.60
N LEU A 64 -0.39 -9.44 -5.92
CA LEU A 64 0.63 -10.47 -6.15
C LEU A 64 1.49 -10.16 -7.38
N VAL A 65 0.90 -9.61 -8.44
CA VAL A 65 1.65 -9.12 -9.60
C VAL A 65 2.55 -7.97 -9.16
N TRP A 66 2.02 -6.97 -8.46
CA TRP A 66 2.83 -5.86 -7.94
C TRP A 66 3.99 -6.28 -7.05
N ALA A 67 3.82 -7.32 -6.23
CA ALA A 67 4.85 -7.82 -5.34
C ALA A 67 5.97 -8.57 -6.09
N ARG A 68 5.66 -9.19 -7.24
CA ARG A 68 6.64 -9.85 -8.11
C ARG A 68 7.44 -8.86 -8.95
N HIS A 69 6.84 -7.73 -9.31
CA HIS A 69 7.44 -6.72 -10.18
C HIS A 69 7.74 -5.43 -9.38
N PRO A 70 8.86 -5.37 -8.63
CA PRO A 70 9.34 -4.13 -8.04
C PRO A 70 9.86 -3.20 -9.13
N PHE A 71 9.45 -1.93 -9.11
CA PHE A 71 9.83 -0.98 -10.15
C PHE A 71 11.14 -0.26 -9.77
N PRO A 72 12.22 -0.42 -10.55
CA PRO A 72 13.45 0.36 -10.32
C PRO A 72 13.15 1.86 -10.45
N LEU A 73 13.92 2.70 -9.75
CA LEU A 73 13.63 4.14 -9.59
C LEU A 73 13.25 4.85 -10.90
N ARG A 74 13.99 4.59 -11.99
CA ARG A 74 13.73 5.19 -13.31
C ARG A 74 12.46 4.66 -14.00
N ALA A 75 12.05 3.42 -13.72
CA ALA A 75 10.84 2.81 -14.27
C ALA A 75 9.57 3.21 -13.52
N ARG A 76 9.68 3.82 -12.32
CA ARG A 76 8.49 4.28 -11.58
C ARG A 76 7.73 5.40 -12.30
N GLY A 77 8.38 6.16 -13.18
CA GLY A 77 7.68 7.10 -14.06
C GLY A 77 6.64 6.40 -14.94
N LEU A 78 6.90 5.16 -15.36
CA LEU A 78 5.95 4.37 -16.16
C LEU A 78 4.69 3.98 -15.35
N LEU A 79 4.82 3.75 -14.04
CA LEU A 79 3.64 3.52 -13.18
C LEU A 79 2.73 4.74 -13.13
N TRP A 80 3.30 5.94 -13.06
CA TRP A 80 2.52 7.17 -13.07
C TRP A 80 1.90 7.48 -14.43
N LEU A 81 2.58 7.12 -15.54
CA LEU A 81 2.01 7.22 -16.88
C LEU A 81 0.89 6.18 -17.11
N GLY A 82 1.04 4.98 -16.56
CA GLY A 82 0.03 3.91 -16.64
C GLY A 82 -1.16 4.15 -15.71
N LEU A 83 -0.98 4.89 -14.61
CA LEU A 83 -2.01 5.13 -13.60
C LEU A 83 -3.31 5.71 -14.20
N PRO A 84 -3.32 6.79 -14.99
CA PRO A 84 -4.56 7.31 -15.59
C PRO A 84 -5.29 6.27 -16.46
N VAL A 85 -4.55 5.49 -17.24
CA VAL A 85 -5.11 4.45 -18.12
C VAL A 85 -5.71 3.32 -17.29
N GLY A 86 -4.95 2.78 -16.34
CA GLY A 86 -5.43 1.74 -15.44
C GLY A 86 -6.61 2.22 -14.58
N PHE A 87 -6.60 3.47 -14.13
CA PHE A 87 -7.70 4.08 -13.39
C PHE A 87 -8.97 4.16 -14.23
N ALA A 88 -8.87 4.53 -15.51
CA ALA A 88 -10.00 4.56 -16.43
C ALA A 88 -10.52 3.14 -16.74
N VAL A 89 -9.62 2.20 -17.05
CA VAL A 89 -9.97 0.79 -17.32
C VAL A 89 -10.67 0.15 -16.12
N LEU A 90 -10.21 0.46 -14.91
CA LEU A 90 -10.77 -0.08 -13.66
C LEU A 90 -11.91 0.77 -13.10
N GLU A 91 -12.35 1.82 -13.80
CA GLU A 91 -13.41 2.72 -13.36
C GLU A 91 -13.19 3.22 -11.91
N GLY A 92 -11.98 3.72 -11.60
CA GLY A 92 -11.57 4.05 -10.24
C GLY A 92 -12.44 5.08 -9.51
N TRP A 93 -13.30 5.81 -10.24
CA TRP A 93 -14.32 6.70 -9.68
C TRP A 93 -15.51 5.98 -9.00
N ARG A 94 -15.60 4.64 -9.07
CA ARG A 94 -16.70 3.85 -8.46
C ARG A 94 -16.80 3.93 -6.94
N ALA A 95 -15.68 4.12 -6.25
CA ALA A 95 -15.61 4.15 -4.79
C ALA A 95 -14.62 5.23 -4.31
N PRO A 96 -14.94 6.52 -4.49
CA PRO A 96 -14.03 7.62 -4.13
C PRO A 96 -13.73 7.63 -2.63
N GLY A 97 -14.68 7.21 -1.78
CA GLY A 97 -14.47 7.04 -0.35
C GLY A 97 -13.41 5.99 -0.01
N LEU A 98 -13.41 4.84 -0.70
CA LEU A 98 -12.39 3.80 -0.54
C LEU A 98 -11.00 4.33 -0.89
N LEU A 99 -10.89 5.09 -2.00
CA LEU A 99 -9.64 5.70 -2.40
C LEU A 99 -9.17 6.77 -1.41
N ALA A 100 -10.08 7.60 -0.91
CA ALA A 100 -9.78 8.62 0.08
C ALA A 100 -9.27 7.99 1.39
N VAL A 101 -9.92 6.95 1.89
CA VAL A 101 -9.47 6.21 3.08
C VAL A 101 -8.14 5.50 2.82
N GLY A 102 -7.99 4.85 1.66
CA GLY A 102 -6.76 4.16 1.29
C GLY A 102 -5.55 5.09 1.13
N LEU A 103 -5.73 6.28 0.55
CA LEU A 103 -4.64 7.26 0.43
C LEU A 103 -4.40 8.00 1.75
N GLY A 104 -5.46 8.39 2.45
CA GLY A 104 -5.38 9.05 3.75
C GLY A 104 -4.69 8.16 4.78
N GLY A 105 -5.05 6.88 4.85
CA GLY A 105 -4.39 5.89 5.70
C GLY A 105 -2.92 5.69 5.37
N TYR A 106 -2.57 5.71 4.07
CA TYR A 106 -1.19 5.53 3.62
C TYR A 106 -0.34 6.72 4.03
N VAL A 107 -0.84 7.94 3.79
CA VAL A 107 -0.17 9.19 4.19
C VAL A 107 -0.08 9.27 5.71
N PHE A 108 -1.16 8.98 6.43
CA PHE A 108 -1.16 8.94 7.89
C PHE A 108 -0.08 7.99 8.42
N PHE A 109 -0.08 6.75 7.98
CA PHE A 109 0.87 5.74 8.42
C PHE A 109 2.31 6.12 8.04
N THR A 110 2.55 6.50 6.80
CA THR A 110 3.90 6.73 6.28
C THR A 110 4.50 8.04 6.79
N VAL A 111 3.75 9.13 6.71
CA VAL A 111 4.27 10.48 6.97
C VAL A 111 4.17 10.85 8.44
N PHE A 112 3.03 10.57 9.07
CA PHE A 112 2.79 11.00 10.45
C PHE A 112 3.21 9.93 11.46
N PHE A 113 2.74 8.69 11.32
CA PHE A 113 3.09 7.63 12.24
C PHE A 113 4.58 7.26 12.12
N TRP A 114 5.05 6.94 10.91
CA TRP A 114 6.46 6.64 10.67
C TRP A 114 7.34 7.89 10.77
N GLY A 115 7.06 8.89 9.92
CA GLY A 115 7.90 10.07 9.75
C GLY A 115 7.94 11.02 10.94
N ALA A 116 7.02 10.96 11.89
CA ALA A 116 7.07 11.76 13.12
C ALA A 116 7.03 10.88 14.38
N PHE A 117 5.93 10.17 14.64
CA PHE A 117 5.71 9.50 15.93
C PHE A 117 6.78 8.45 16.23
N TYR A 118 7.01 7.52 15.30
CA TYR A 118 7.96 6.43 15.45
C TYR A 118 9.41 6.94 15.57
N TYR A 119 9.85 7.84 14.68
CA TYR A 119 11.20 8.40 14.77
C TYR A 119 11.41 9.27 16.01
N HIS A 120 10.38 9.96 16.49
CA HIS A 120 10.44 10.68 17.75
C HIS A 120 10.71 9.71 18.92
N LEU A 121 9.98 8.61 18.99
CA LEU A 121 10.17 7.59 20.02
C LEU A 121 11.51 6.85 19.90
N ARG A 122 11.94 6.52 18.67
CA ARG A 122 13.13 5.69 18.44
C ARG A 122 14.45 6.46 18.58
N THR A 123 14.50 7.70 18.08
CA THR A 123 15.75 8.46 17.98
C THR A 123 15.66 9.88 18.52
N GLY A 124 14.52 10.28 19.13
CA GLY A 124 14.32 11.64 19.62
C GLY A 124 14.13 12.68 18.52
N ALA A 125 13.79 12.28 17.29
CA ALA A 125 13.60 13.22 16.18
C ALA A 125 12.51 14.26 16.50
N PRO A 126 12.61 15.51 16.00
CA PRO A 126 11.55 16.50 16.21
C PRO A 126 10.19 16.00 15.68
N LYS A 127 9.08 16.39 16.33
CA LYS A 127 7.73 16.03 15.86
C LYS A 127 7.42 16.56 14.45
N THR A 128 8.16 17.56 13.97
CA THR A 128 8.10 18.10 12.61
C THR A 128 8.87 17.30 11.57
N ASN A 129 9.52 16.18 11.96
CA ASN A 129 10.28 15.33 11.05
C ASN A 129 9.42 14.76 9.90
N PHE A 130 8.09 14.75 10.03
CA PHE A 130 7.17 14.36 8.95
C PHE A 130 7.41 15.15 7.65
N LEU A 131 7.80 16.44 7.71
CA LEU A 131 8.10 17.24 6.51
C LEU A 131 9.34 16.73 5.78
N ARG A 132 10.40 16.44 6.54
CA ARG A 132 11.64 15.86 6.00
C ARG A 132 11.38 14.45 5.46
N PHE A 133 10.61 13.66 6.18
CA PHE A 133 10.28 12.31 5.79
C PHE A 133 9.40 12.29 4.54
N TRP A 134 8.42 13.18 4.41
CA TRP A 134 7.64 13.36 3.19
C TRP A 134 8.54 13.62 1.97
N ARG A 135 9.49 14.56 2.10
CA ARG A 135 10.45 14.82 1.03
C ARG A 135 11.29 13.60 0.69
N LEU A 136 11.71 12.82 1.69
CA LEU A 136 12.46 11.57 1.50
C LEU A 136 11.64 10.58 0.68
N VAL A 137 10.41 10.27 1.10
CA VAL A 137 9.57 9.27 0.43
C VAL A 137 9.17 9.67 -0.99
N ALA A 138 9.02 10.97 -1.24
CA ALA A 138 8.68 11.52 -2.55
C ALA A 138 9.86 11.54 -3.53
N THR A 139 11.12 11.54 -3.06
CA THR A 139 12.29 11.77 -3.94
C THR A 139 13.34 10.65 -3.93
N ASN A 140 13.51 9.94 -2.81
CA ASN A 140 14.58 8.94 -2.61
C ASN A 140 13.98 7.68 -2.01
N SER A 141 13.23 6.95 -2.82
CA SER A 141 12.44 5.84 -2.31
C SER A 141 13.16 4.51 -2.51
N ASP A 142 13.73 3.97 -1.44
CA ASP A 142 14.10 2.56 -1.31
C ASP A 142 12.86 1.66 -1.54
N PRO A 143 13.00 0.35 -1.78
CA PRO A 143 11.86 -0.57 -1.96
C PRO A 143 11.11 -0.86 -0.64
N THR A 144 10.75 0.19 0.10
CA THR A 144 9.98 0.17 1.35
C THR A 144 8.51 0.51 1.10
N SER A 145 7.67 0.28 2.11
CA SER A 145 6.28 0.73 2.12
C SER A 145 6.16 2.25 2.05
N GLY A 146 7.19 2.98 2.47
CA GLY A 146 7.21 4.43 2.36
C GLY A 146 7.34 4.95 0.94
N ASN A 147 7.65 4.12 -0.05
CA ASN A 147 7.89 4.57 -1.42
C ASN A 147 6.62 5.06 -2.13
N ALA A 148 6.34 6.35 -2.01
CA ALA A 148 5.13 6.96 -2.58
C ALA A 148 5.08 6.84 -4.11
N LEU A 149 6.22 6.90 -4.79
CA LEU A 149 6.28 6.82 -6.25
C LEU A 149 5.84 5.47 -6.80
N GLU A 150 5.88 4.41 -5.98
CA GLU A 150 5.48 3.06 -6.38
C GLU A 150 4.20 2.62 -5.66
N GLN A 151 4.10 2.85 -4.35
CA GLN A 151 2.99 2.38 -3.53
C GLN A 151 1.70 3.14 -3.80
N VAL A 152 1.76 4.44 -4.12
CA VAL A 152 0.54 5.21 -4.41
C VAL A 152 -0.15 4.72 -5.69
N PRO A 153 0.53 4.62 -6.86
CA PRO A 153 -0.11 4.07 -8.06
C PRO A 153 -0.63 2.63 -7.86
N LYS A 154 0.19 1.76 -7.25
CA LYS A 154 -0.20 0.36 -6.97
C LYS A 154 -1.44 0.28 -6.08
N THR A 155 -1.49 1.09 -5.02
CA THR A 155 -2.63 1.14 -4.10
C THR A 155 -3.89 1.63 -4.81
N ILE A 156 -3.81 2.73 -5.56
CA ILE A 156 -4.95 3.28 -6.30
C ILE A 156 -5.51 2.23 -7.26
N LEU A 157 -4.66 1.63 -8.10
CA LEU A 157 -5.12 0.63 -9.08
C LEU A 157 -5.69 -0.63 -8.40
N THR A 158 -5.08 -1.07 -7.29
CA THR A 158 -5.59 -2.23 -6.55
C THR A 158 -6.95 -1.96 -5.92
N LEU A 159 -7.14 -0.80 -5.31
CA LEU A 159 -8.44 -0.42 -4.71
C LEU A 159 -9.51 -0.17 -5.79
N SER A 160 -9.14 0.35 -6.96
CA SER A 160 -10.04 0.44 -8.12
C SER A 160 -10.47 -0.94 -8.61
N ALA A 161 -9.55 -1.90 -8.70
CA ALA A 161 -9.88 -3.29 -9.04
C ALA A 161 -10.85 -3.92 -8.03
N VAL A 162 -10.61 -3.70 -6.73
CA VAL A 162 -11.52 -4.15 -5.66
C VAL A 162 -12.91 -3.55 -5.86
N ALA A 163 -13.00 -2.23 -6.07
CA ALA A 163 -14.28 -1.54 -6.24
C ALA A 163 -15.05 -2.03 -7.48
N LEU A 164 -14.36 -2.15 -8.62
CA LEU A 164 -14.96 -2.63 -9.86
C LEU A 164 -15.56 -4.03 -9.70
N VAL A 165 -14.78 -4.99 -9.19
CA VAL A 165 -15.22 -6.38 -9.08
C VAL A 165 -16.28 -6.54 -7.99
N ALA A 166 -16.17 -5.79 -6.89
CA ALA A 166 -17.19 -5.82 -5.83
C ALA A 166 -18.56 -5.31 -6.32
N GLN A 167 -18.58 -4.22 -7.10
CA GLN A 167 -19.84 -3.60 -7.57
C GLN A 167 -20.37 -4.22 -8.86
N ALA A 168 -19.52 -4.87 -9.66
CA ALA A 168 -19.89 -5.50 -10.93
C ALA A 168 -19.14 -6.84 -11.11
N PRO A 169 -19.42 -7.86 -10.28
CA PRO A 169 -18.74 -9.14 -10.39
C PRO A 169 -19.10 -9.83 -11.71
N GLY A 170 -18.08 -10.27 -12.46
CA GLY A 170 -18.29 -10.99 -13.72
C GLY A 170 -17.02 -11.10 -14.57
N ALA A 171 -17.11 -11.81 -15.69
CA ALA A 171 -15.98 -12.02 -16.59
C ALA A 171 -15.41 -10.70 -17.14
N GLY A 172 -16.26 -9.69 -17.40
CA GLY A 172 -15.84 -8.40 -17.92
C GLY A 172 -14.97 -7.61 -16.93
N SER A 173 -15.33 -7.56 -15.65
CA SER A 173 -14.51 -6.89 -14.63
C SER A 173 -13.22 -7.66 -14.35
N ALA A 174 -13.27 -8.98 -14.31
CA ALA A 174 -12.09 -9.83 -14.20
C ALA A 174 -11.11 -9.63 -15.36
N ALA A 175 -11.60 -9.57 -16.60
CA ALA A 175 -10.76 -9.35 -17.79
C ALA A 175 -10.05 -8.00 -17.76
N ARG A 176 -10.71 -6.94 -17.25
CA ARG A 176 -10.09 -5.61 -17.10
C ARG A 176 -9.00 -5.61 -16.04
N VAL A 177 -9.22 -6.28 -14.90
CA VAL A 177 -8.17 -6.48 -13.88
C VAL A 177 -6.99 -7.26 -14.46
N ALA A 178 -7.25 -8.33 -15.20
CA ALA A 178 -6.22 -9.10 -15.87
C ALA A 178 -5.45 -8.29 -16.92
N ALA A 179 -6.11 -7.41 -17.68
CA ALA A 179 -5.46 -6.52 -18.64
C ALA A 179 -4.49 -5.54 -17.95
N VAL A 180 -4.90 -4.93 -16.83
CA VAL A 180 -4.01 -4.07 -16.04
C VAL A 180 -2.84 -4.87 -15.45
N ALA A 181 -3.11 -6.08 -14.95
CA ALA A 181 -2.07 -6.99 -14.46
C ALA A 181 -1.08 -7.41 -15.56
N ALA A 182 -1.52 -7.58 -16.81
CA ALA A 182 -0.66 -7.97 -17.91
C ALA A 182 0.27 -6.84 -18.36
N VAL A 183 -0.19 -5.59 -18.35
CA VAL A 183 0.64 -4.41 -18.65
C VAL A 183 1.70 -4.17 -17.56
N ALA A 184 1.44 -4.68 -16.36
CA ALA A 184 2.28 -4.55 -15.19
C ALA A 184 3.41 -5.58 -15.07
N ALA A 185 3.26 -6.73 -15.74
CA ALA A 185 4.18 -7.87 -15.67
C ALA A 185 5.30 -7.75 -16.71
#